data_AF-A0A534BCH7-F1
#
_entry.id   AF-A0A534BCH7-F1
#
_cell.length_a   1.000
_cell.length_b   1.000
_cell.length_c   1.000
_cell.angle_alpha   90.00
_cell.angle_beta   90.00
_cell.angle_gamma   90.00
#
_symmetry.space_group_name_H-M   'P 1'
#
loop_
_entity.id
_entity.type
_entity.pdbx_description
1 polymer ?
#
loop_
_entity_poly.entity_id
_entity_poly.type
_entity_poly.pdbx_seq_one_letter_code
_entity_poly.pdbx_strand_id
1 'polypeptide(L)'
;MKRIVVLNPKGGSGKTTIAINLASYFASRQQTPVLMDFDPQGSSLRWVKKRHAVQPAIHAIAAFEKDNRTTRAFQLRPRPSTRTSCRTSPATPTRSSCRCCRPISISTHARAASATCC
;
A
#
# COMPACT_ATOMS: atom_id res chain seq x y z
N MET A 1 -10.48 -1.68 9.59
CA MET A 1 -9.58 -1.04 8.60
C MET A 1 -9.57 -1.87 7.32
N LYS A 2 -9.85 -1.28 6.16
CA LYS A 2 -9.81 -1.96 4.85
C LYS A 2 -8.37 -1.93 4.30
N ARG A 3 -7.88 -3.05 3.76
CA ARG A 3 -6.53 -3.17 3.16
C ARG A 3 -6.66 -3.52 1.69
N ILE A 4 -6.10 -2.69 0.81
CA ILE A 4 -6.11 -2.86 -0.64
C ILE A 4 -4.67 -2.93 -1.11
N VAL A 5 -4.30 -4.01 -1.79
CA VAL A 5 -2.95 -4.23 -2.30
C VAL A 5 -3.02 -4.33 -3.82
N VAL A 6 -2.23 -3.51 -4.52
CA VAL A 6 -2.16 -3.50 -5.97
C VAL A 6 -0.87 -4.20 -6.41
N LEU A 7 -1.02 -5.43 -6.90
CA LEU A 7 0.07 -6.33 -7.27
C LEU A 7 0.06 -6.60 -8.77
N ASN A 8 1.21 -6.43 -9.42
CA ASN A 8 1.43 -6.81 -10.81
C ASN A 8 2.94 -6.88 -11.10
N PRO A 9 3.49 -8.04 -11.51
CA PRO A 9 4.91 -8.23 -11.78
C PRO A 9 5.40 -7.49 -13.03
N LYS A 10 4.50 -6.98 -13.88
CA LYS A 10 4.89 -6.18 -15.04
C LYS A 10 5.22 -4.74 -14.62
N GLY A 11 6.40 -4.25 -15.01
CA GLY A 11 6.74 -2.83 -14.94
C GLY A 11 5.79 -1.98 -15.80
N GLY A 12 5.42 -0.79 -15.35
CA GLY A 12 4.54 0.11 -16.13
C GLY A 12 3.07 -0.30 -16.21
N SER A 13 2.62 -1.34 -15.49
CA SER A 13 1.23 -1.82 -15.48
C SER A 13 0.20 -0.90 -14.80
N GLY A 14 0.60 0.31 -14.37
CA GLY A 14 -0.32 1.26 -13.73
C GLY A 14 -0.63 0.99 -12.24
N LYS A 15 0.13 0.13 -11.55
CA LYS A 15 -0.08 -0.16 -10.11
C LYS A 15 -0.17 1.11 -9.25
N THR A 16 0.83 1.98 -9.40
CA THR A 16 0.91 3.26 -8.69
C THR A 16 -0.31 4.11 -9.01
N THR A 17 -0.70 4.21 -10.29
CA THR A 17 -1.85 4.99 -10.76
C THR A 17 -3.15 4.56 -10.09
N ILE A 18 -3.41 3.25 -10.04
CA ILE A 18 -4.60 2.73 -9.37
C ILE A 18 -4.53 3.01 -7.85
N ALA A 19 -3.38 2.79 -7.22
CA ALA A 19 -3.21 3.00 -5.79
C ALA A 19 -3.43 4.46 -5.36
N ILE A 20 -2.88 5.44 -6.10
CA ILE A 20 -3.06 6.87 -5.81
C ILE A 20 -4.50 7.33 -6.06
N ASN A 21 -5.17 6.77 -7.08
CA ASN A 21 -6.57 7.11 -7.37
C ASN A 21 -7.50 6.57 -6.28
N LEU A 22 -7.29 5.33 -5.82
CA LEU A 22 -8.03 4.78 -4.69
C LEU A 22 -7.81 5.61 -3.42
N ALA A 23 -6.56 5.96 -3.11
CA ALA A 23 -6.26 6.82 -1.96
C ALA A 23 -6.95 8.19 -2.09
N SER A 24 -6.93 8.80 -3.27
CA SER A 24 -7.62 10.08 -3.54
C SER A 24 -9.12 9.98 -3.35
N TYR A 25 -9.74 8.91 -3.84
CA TYR A 25 -11.17 8.66 -3.69
C TYR A 25 -11.59 8.50 -2.22
N PHE A 26 -10.81 7.79 -1.41
CA PHE A 26 -11.12 7.70 0.01
C PHE A 26 -10.89 9.03 0.74
N ALA A 27 -9.86 9.78 0.36
CA ALA A 27 -9.59 11.10 0.94
C ALA A 27 -10.70 12.11 0.60
N SER A 28 -11.24 12.09 -0.63
CA SER A 28 -12.36 12.97 -1.01
C SER A 28 -13.66 12.65 -0.27
N ARG A 29 -13.82 11.41 0.21
CA ARG A 29 -14.92 11.00 1.10
C ARG A 29 -14.64 11.27 2.58
N GLN A 30 -13.77 12.23 2.88
CA GLN A 30 -13.40 12.65 4.24
C GLN A 30 -12.85 11.50 5.11
N GLN A 31 -12.29 10.47 4.47
CA GLN A 31 -11.56 9.42 5.18
C GLN A 31 -10.08 9.78 5.27
N THR A 32 -9.36 9.05 6.12
CA THR A 32 -7.91 9.20 6.34
C THR A 32 -7.16 8.00 5.75
N PRO A 33 -7.06 7.89 4.41
CA PRO A 33 -6.37 6.77 3.79
C PRO A 33 -4.86 6.85 4.04
N VAL A 34 -4.23 5.68 4.16
CA VAL A 34 -2.78 5.53 4.15
C VAL A 34 -2.32 4.89 2.85
N LEU A 35 -1.32 5.48 2.21
CA LEU A 35 -0.65 4.97 1.03
C LEU A 35 0.74 4.46 1.41
N MET A 36 0.96 3.15 1.32
CA MET A 36 2.24 2.52 1.63
C MET A 36 2.96 2.14 0.34
N ASP A 37 4.13 2.73 0.11
CA ASP A 37 4.90 2.48 -1.10
C ASP A 37 5.98 1.43 -0.83
N PHE A 38 5.81 0.22 -1.37
CA PHE A 38 6.86 -0.82 -1.31
C PHE A 38 7.74 -0.85 -2.56
N ASP A 39 7.46 0.01 -3.55
CA ASP A 39 8.32 0.16 -4.72
C ASP A 39 9.52 1.05 -4.36
N PRO A 40 10.78 0.57 -4.46
CA PRO A 40 11.98 1.38 -4.23
C PRO A 40 12.05 2.63 -5.11
N GLN A 41 11.33 2.66 -6.24
CA GLN A 41 11.24 3.85 -7.07
C GLN A 41 10.50 5.00 -6.38
N GLY A 42 9.67 4.74 -5.36
CA GLY A 42 9.00 5.78 -4.58
C GLY A 42 7.99 6.63 -5.38
N SER A 43 7.48 6.10 -6.48
CA SER A 43 6.56 6.78 -7.41
C SER A 43 5.33 7.34 -6.71
N SER A 44 4.78 6.59 -5.75
CA SER A 44 3.57 6.94 -5.01
C SER A 44 3.85 8.08 -4.03
N LEU A 45 4.99 8.01 -3.32
CA LEU A 45 5.42 9.08 -2.41
C LEU A 45 5.70 10.39 -3.14
N ARG A 46 6.41 10.33 -4.28
CA ARG A 46 6.69 11.53 -5.09
C ARG A 46 5.39 12.18 -5.56
N TRP A 47 4.38 11.39 -5.91
CA TRP A 47 3.07 11.91 -6.26
C TRP A 47 2.38 12.59 -5.06
N VAL A 48 2.40 11.98 -3.86
CA VAL A 48 1.81 12.60 -2.66
C VAL A 48 2.49 13.93 -2.33
N LYS A 49 3.81 14.02 -2.44
CA LYS A 49 4.58 15.26 -2.19
C LYS A 49 4.22 16.41 -3.13
N LYS A 50 3.67 16.13 -4.32
CA LYS A 50 3.25 17.13 -5.30
C LYS A 50 1.81 17.61 -5.12
N ARG A 51 1.04 17.06 -4.17
CA ARG A 51 -0.34 17.46 -3.94
C ARG A 51 -0.44 18.87 -3.35
N HIS A 52 -1.45 19.62 -3.78
CA HIS A 52 -1.74 20.95 -3.22
C HIS A 52 -2.34 20.83 -1.81
N ALA A 53 -2.02 21.79 -0.94
CA ALA A 53 -2.50 21.82 0.44
C ALA A 53 -4.03 21.90 0.59
N VAL A 54 -4.73 22.41 -0.43
CA VAL A 54 -6.21 22.49 -0.48
C VAL A 54 -6.85 21.11 -0.67
N GLN A 55 -6.10 20.12 -1.19
CA GLN A 55 -6.63 18.79 -1.43
C GLN A 55 -6.70 17.97 -0.13
N PRO A 56 -7.65 17.04 -0.02
CA PRO A 56 -7.73 16.13 1.13
C PRO A 56 -6.40 15.39 1.38
N ALA A 57 -5.99 15.38 2.64
CA ALA A 57 -4.71 14.81 3.05
C ALA A 57 -4.68 13.29 2.89
N ILE A 58 -3.58 12.77 2.35
CA ILE A 58 -3.29 11.34 2.25
C ILE A 58 -2.04 11.09 3.07
N HIS A 59 -2.14 10.21 4.07
CA HIS A 59 -0.95 9.82 4.83
C HIS A 59 -0.12 8.85 3.99
N ALA A 60 1.17 9.12 3.81
CA ALA A 60 2.04 8.26 3.03
C ALA A 60 3.17 7.68 3.88
N ILE A 61 3.49 6.41 3.64
CA ILE A 61 4.55 5.68 4.34
C ILE A 61 5.52 5.12 3.30
N ALA A 62 6.80 5.44 3.45
CA ALA A 62 7.90 4.89 2.65
C ALA A 62 8.22 3.47 3.12
N ALA A 63 7.41 2.50 2.70
CA ALA A 63 7.54 1.12 3.16
C ALA A 63 8.76 0.40 2.55
N PHE A 64 9.28 0.88 1.42
CA PHE A 64 10.52 0.37 0.81
C PHE A 64 11.77 0.75 1.62
N GLU A 65 11.76 1.87 2.33
CA GLU A 65 12.88 2.28 3.18
C GLU A 65 12.93 1.37 4.40
N LYS A 66 14.13 0.92 4.80
CA LYS A 66 14.35 0.19 6.04
C LYS A 66 15.15 1.10 6.96
N ASP A 67 14.48 1.62 7.99
CA ASP A 67 15.17 2.37 9.04
C ASP A 67 15.68 1.39 10.10
N ASN A 68 17.00 1.30 10.25
CA ASN A 68 17.64 0.41 11.22
C ASN A 68 17.49 0.89 12.67
N ARG A 69 17.02 2.12 12.90
CA ARG A 69 16.79 2.68 14.25
C ARG A 69 15.45 2.27 14.84
N THR A 70 14.55 1.70 14.05
CA THR A 70 13.20 1.33 14.47
C THR A 70 12.79 -0.05 13.96
N THR A 71 11.86 -0.70 14.66
CA THR A 71 11.28 -1.95 14.17
C THR A 71 10.36 -1.70 12.96
N ARG A 72 10.27 -2.69 12.07
CA ARG A 72 9.38 -2.63 10.89
C ARG A 72 7.90 -2.45 11.28
N ALA A 73 7.47 -3.08 12.37
CA ALA A 73 6.12 -2.94 12.88
C ALA A 73 5.80 -1.49 13.29
N PHE A 74 6.77 -0.82 13.91
CA PHE A 74 6.64 0.58 14.29
C PHE A 74 6.68 1.51 13.07
N GLN A 75 7.63 1.31 12.15
CA GLN A 75 7.77 2.12 10.94
C GLN A 75 6.52 2.07 10.04
N LEU A 76 5.92 0.88 9.90
CA LEU A 76 4.75 0.66 9.04
C LEU A 76 3.42 0.93 9.73
N ARG A 77 3.44 1.46 10.96
CA ARG A 77 2.25 1.65 11.77
C ARG A 77 1.36 2.76 11.16
N PRO A 78 0.15 2.43 10.70
CA PRO A 78 -0.79 3.46 10.27
C PRO A 78 -1.32 4.24 11.48
N ARG A 79 -1.84 5.45 11.25
CA ARG A 79 -2.50 6.24 12.30
C ARG A 79 -3.75 5.51 12.81
N PRO A 80 -4.11 5.65 14.11
CA PRO A 80 -5.29 4.98 14.67
C PRO A 80 -6.59 5.33 13.93
N SER A 81 -6.68 6.56 13.39
CA SER A 81 -7.85 7.02 12.63
C SER A 81 -7.96 6.44 11.22
N THR A 82 -6.93 5.75 10.72
CA THR A 82 -6.87 5.26 9.34
C THR A 82 -7.92 4.18 9.07
N ARG A 83 -8.84 4.49 8.16
CA ARG A 83 -9.90 3.55 7.74
C ARG A 83 -9.47 2.65 6.60
N THR A 84 -8.59 3.12 5.71
CA THR A 84 -8.19 2.42 4.48
C THR A 84 -6.69 2.47 4.26
N SER A 85 -6.08 1.35 3.88
CA SER A 85 -4.67 1.24 3.50
C SER A 85 -4.53 0.75 2.06
N CYS A 86 -3.89 1.55 1.22
CA CYS A 86 -3.53 1.23 -0.16
C CYS A 86 -2.03 0.89 -0.23
N ARG A 87 -1.64 -0.22 -0.84
CA ARG A 87 -0.25 -0.69 -0.92
C ARG A 87 0.15 -0.98 -2.36
N THR A 88 1.32 -0.49 -2.78
CA THR A 88 1.93 -0.81 -4.08
C THR A 88 3.03 -1.84 -3.91
N SER A 89 3.18 -2.75 -4.88
CA SER A 89 4.34 -3.66 -4.98
C SER A 89 5.37 -3.14 -5.99
N PRO A 90 6.67 -3.43 -5.81
CA PRO A 90 7.66 -3.26 -6.87
C PRO A 90 7.28 -4.08 -8.10
N ALA A 91 7.72 -3.63 -9.28
CA ALA A 91 7.55 -4.35 -10.54
C ALA A 91 8.33 -5.67 -10.53
N THR A 92 9.59 -5.64 -10.14
CA THR A 92 10.42 -6.84 -10.01
C THR A 92 10.39 -7.31 -8.55
N PRO A 93 9.76 -8.44 -8.23
CA PRO A 93 9.88 -8.98 -6.89
C PRO A 93 11.33 -9.41 -6.66
N THR A 94 12.05 -8.69 -5.81
CA THR A 94 13.30 -9.22 -5.27
C THR A 94 12.94 -10.32 -4.28
N ARG A 95 13.80 -11.33 -4.10
CA ARG A 95 13.54 -12.48 -3.21
C ARG A 95 13.17 -12.08 -1.76
N SER A 96 13.42 -10.82 -1.37
CA SER A 96 13.05 -10.22 -0.09
C SER A 96 11.63 -9.63 -0.01
N SER A 97 10.98 -9.28 -1.14
CA SER A 97 9.65 -8.66 -1.16
C SER A 97 8.50 -9.68 -1.06
N CYS A 98 8.76 -10.97 -1.33
CA CYS A 98 7.76 -12.03 -1.30
C CYS A 98 7.42 -12.56 0.11
N ARG A 99 8.15 -12.18 1.19
CA ARG A 99 7.85 -12.72 2.53
C ARG A 99 6.57 -12.16 3.17
N CYS A 100 6.04 -11.03 2.69
CA CYS A 100 4.79 -10.46 3.20
C CYS A 100 3.53 -11.06 2.56
N CYS A 101 3.65 -11.85 1.49
CA CYS A 101 2.51 -12.39 0.77
C CYS A 101 2.74 -13.88 0.53
N ARG A 102 2.14 -14.75 1.37
CA ARG A 102 1.84 -16.10 0.88
C ARG A 102 0.92 -15.94 -0.35
N PRO A 103 1.22 -16.58 -1.48
CA PRO A 103 0.36 -16.49 -2.64
C PRO A 103 -1.00 -17.10 -2.29
N ILE A 104 -2.07 -16.35 -2.57
CA ILE A 104 -3.41 -16.93 -2.64
C ILE A 104 -3.40 -17.75 -3.93
N SER A 105 -3.18 -19.06 -3.82
CA SER A 105 -3.60 -19.98 -4.89
C SER A 105 -5.11 -19.87 -4.97
N ILE A 106 -5.60 -19.23 -6.03
CA ILE A 106 -7.01 -19.29 -6.38
C ILE A 106 -7.24 -20.71 -6.92
N SER A 107 -7.48 -21.65 -6.02
CA SER A 107 -8.14 -22.90 -6.35
C SER A 107 -9.59 -22.54 -6.66
N THR A 108 -9.99 -22.80 -7.89
CA THR A 108 -11.37 -22.77 -8.36
C THR A 108 -12.15 -23.82 -7.58
N HIS A 109 -12.65 -23.49 -6.39
CA HIS A 109 -13.91 -23.98 -5.81
C HIS A 109 -14.17 -23.29 -4.46
N ALA A 110 -15.44 -22.96 -4.24
CA ALA A 110 -15.96 -22.16 -3.15
C ALA A 110 -15.62 -22.68 -1.74
N ARG A 111 -15.20 -21.78 -0.85
CA ARG A 111 -15.85 -21.46 0.44
C ARG A 111 -15.06 -20.38 1.18
N ALA A 112 -15.79 -19.51 1.86
CA ALA A 112 -15.27 -18.41 2.66
C ALA A 112 -14.29 -18.91 3.74
N ALA A 113 -13.11 -18.31 3.81
CA ALA A 113 -12.21 -18.43 4.95
C ALA A 113 -11.68 -17.04 5.32
N SER A 114 -12.05 -16.59 6.52
CA SER A 114 -11.48 -15.42 7.19
C SER A 114 -9.96 -15.60 7.30
N ALA A 115 -9.20 -14.68 6.71
CA ALA A 115 -7.77 -14.58 6.92
C ALA A 115 -7.51 -13.70 8.16
N THR A 116 -7.36 -14.34 9.32
CA THR A 116 -6.75 -13.72 10.51
C THR A 116 -5.25 -13.62 10.25
N CYS A 117 -4.72 -12.40 10.26
CA CYS A 117 -3.29 -12.13 10.14
C CYS A 117 -2.71 -12.17 11.56
N CYS A 118 -1.77 -13.10 11.82
CA CYS A 118 -0.83 -12.96 12.93
C CYS A 118 0.03 -11.70 12.76
#